data_AF-D5E4U9-F1
#
_entry.id   AF-D5E4U9-F1
#
_cell.length_a   1.000
_cell.length_b   1.000
_cell.length_c   1.000
_cell.angle_alpha   90.00
_cell.angle_beta   90.00
_cell.angle_gamma   90.00
#
_symmetry.space_group_name_H-M   'P 1'
#
loop_
_entity.id
_entity.type
_entity.pdbx_description
1 polymer ?
#
loop_
_entity_poly.entity_id
_entity_poly.type
_entity_poly.pdbx_seq_one_letter_code
_entity_poly.pdbx_strand_id
1 'polypeptide(L)'
;MKLNKKLFLLGAMIPAVSALSVVAVSCNNGTDKKDATPAEVIEMVKKLTNEDKNKLIHALDVKGILTQDEAANLINTLNKDAAQIGSIVWYIKSAESRIGREQDYALAKIKFDNLIKDATSKWDLGKVEKTTGLVKNPDTDKFIPVVYMDIDETVLSNDFTESRAMTVGGYKPADKENYDLKGVRKATPGAIAFINHVFDKGGVVMYNSDMNQPETVRKAVKENLIKAGVKKEYVQDWQFWMRGSVPYKAADPEKEKKIEEWSKMTPEQAAKVTKEEISALTNDLKFGKEFRKMPWIGWPSSDMAYNIGKLVFKNQRMNATSENTEGWDLGTTGADKVKFRVAMKIGDNFNDFFDEASKKQSNDDRVALYESKDAAMKDLFLNPEGSKGRKYDAETKKWSDLEWKQSYQLITGNSEYGGWLDPYGYKNTYLELWKAIKEIIKDPKDL
;
A
#
# COMPACT_ATOMS: atom_id res chain seq x y z
N MET A 1 28.49 -12.54 18.28
CA MET A 1 28.34 -13.87 17.65
C MET A 1 29.74 -14.35 17.28
N LYS A 2 30.26 -15.40 17.95
CA LYS A 2 31.59 -15.96 17.65
C LYS A 2 31.51 -16.64 16.28
N LEU A 3 32.04 -15.98 15.24
CA LEU A 3 32.20 -16.60 13.93
C LEU A 3 33.01 -17.89 14.08
N ASN A 4 32.42 -18.98 13.60
CA ASN A 4 33.00 -20.30 13.67
C ASN A 4 34.29 -20.31 12.84
N LYS A 5 35.44 -20.61 13.47
CA LYS A 5 36.79 -20.61 12.88
C LYS A 5 37.03 -21.72 11.83
N LYS A 6 35.97 -22.26 11.22
CA LYS A 6 36.03 -23.30 10.17
C LYS A 6 35.90 -22.76 8.75
N LEU A 7 36.08 -21.45 8.55
CA LEU A 7 36.35 -20.89 7.21
C LEU A 7 37.85 -20.98 6.87
N PHE A 8 38.46 -22.15 7.07
CA PHE A 8 39.80 -22.48 6.60
C PHE A 8 39.64 -23.29 5.31
N LEU A 9 39.20 -22.60 4.26
CA LEU A 9 39.02 -23.16 2.90
C LEU A 9 39.49 -22.13 1.86
N LEU A 10 40.67 -21.53 2.10
CA LEU A 10 41.38 -20.74 1.09
C LEU A 10 42.30 -21.59 0.20
N GLY A 11 42.45 -22.88 0.47
CA GLY A 11 43.21 -23.82 -0.39
C GLY A 11 42.41 -24.42 -1.56
N ALA A 12 41.07 -24.36 -1.54
CA ALA A 12 40.23 -24.99 -2.58
C ALA A 12 39.70 -24.01 -3.64
N MET A 13 39.93 -22.69 -3.50
CA MET A 13 39.56 -21.71 -4.52
C MET A 13 40.56 -21.61 -5.70
N ILE A 14 41.64 -22.41 -5.69
CA ILE A 14 42.72 -22.26 -6.68
C ILE A 14 42.50 -22.97 -8.03
N PRO A 15 41.62 -23.98 -8.23
CA PRO A 15 41.37 -24.45 -9.60
C PRO A 15 40.42 -23.54 -10.38
N ALA A 16 39.49 -22.85 -9.72
CA ALA A 16 38.44 -22.09 -10.41
C ALA A 16 38.89 -20.68 -10.86
N VAL A 17 39.90 -20.10 -10.21
CA VAL A 17 40.53 -18.83 -10.65
C VAL A 17 41.55 -19.07 -11.79
N SER A 18 41.87 -20.31 -12.13
CA SER A 18 42.79 -20.62 -13.25
C SER A 18 42.15 -20.46 -14.65
N ALA A 19 40.82 -20.27 -14.73
CA ALA A 19 40.12 -20.08 -16.01
C ALA A 19 39.82 -18.61 -16.36
N LEU A 20 40.09 -17.67 -15.44
CA LEU A 20 40.15 -16.24 -15.73
C LEU A 20 41.61 -15.83 -15.66
N SER A 21 42.26 -15.87 -16.82
CA SER A 21 43.59 -15.33 -17.06
C SER A 21 43.59 -13.79 -16.93
N VAL A 22 43.30 -13.27 -15.73
CA VAL A 22 43.63 -11.90 -15.35
C VAL A 22 45.02 -11.95 -14.74
N VAL A 23 45.99 -11.82 -15.65
CA VAL A 23 47.40 -11.54 -15.35
C VAL A 23 48.07 -12.61 -14.49
N ALA A 24 48.53 -13.66 -15.16
CA ALA A 24 49.75 -14.34 -14.75
C ALA A 24 50.91 -13.31 -14.76
N VAL A 25 51.12 -12.59 -13.66
CA VAL A 25 52.44 -12.05 -13.34
C VAL A 25 53.26 -13.26 -12.91
N SER A 26 53.97 -13.80 -13.91
CA SER A 26 55.27 -14.45 -13.84
C SER A 26 55.57 -15.26 -12.59
N CYS A 27 55.58 -16.59 -12.75
CA CYS A 27 56.41 -17.46 -11.94
C CYS A 27 57.87 -16.97 -11.95
N ASN A 28 58.47 -16.79 -10.77
CA ASN A 28 59.85 -17.19 -10.56
C ASN A 28 60.15 -17.41 -9.06
N ASN A 29 60.50 -18.66 -8.75
CA ASN A 29 61.39 -19.16 -7.70
C ASN A 29 61.14 -18.83 -6.22
N GLY A 30 60.75 -19.87 -5.47
CA GLY A 30 61.42 -20.21 -4.20
C GLY A 30 61.14 -19.34 -2.98
N THR A 31 59.91 -18.85 -2.80
CA THR A 31 59.49 -18.19 -1.55
C THR A 31 58.09 -18.63 -1.13
N ASP A 32 57.89 -18.80 0.17
CA ASP A 32 56.63 -19.14 0.81
C ASP A 32 55.47 -18.36 0.17
N LYS A 33 54.58 -19.07 -0.52
CA LYS A 33 53.35 -18.47 -1.07
C LYS A 33 52.49 -18.04 0.11
N LYS A 34 52.61 -16.77 0.49
CA LYS A 34 51.70 -16.15 1.45
C LYS A 34 50.32 -16.13 0.81
N ASP A 35 49.38 -16.84 1.41
CA ASP A 35 47.97 -16.78 1.00
C ASP A 35 47.51 -15.32 0.97
N ALA A 36 46.78 -14.95 -0.08
CA ALA A 36 46.20 -13.62 -0.18
C ALA A 36 45.29 -13.38 1.02
N THR A 37 45.50 -12.26 1.71
CA THR A 37 44.63 -11.83 2.81
C THR A 37 43.23 -11.49 2.29
N PRO A 38 42.18 -11.54 3.13
CA PRO A 38 40.84 -11.14 2.72
C PRO A 38 40.78 -9.72 2.11
N ALA A 39 41.60 -8.79 2.61
CA ALA A 39 41.69 -7.43 2.08
C ALA A 39 42.28 -7.41 0.65
N GLU A 40 43.33 -8.18 0.39
CA GLU A 40 43.93 -8.30 -0.95
C GLU A 40 42.95 -8.93 -1.94
N VAL A 41 42.21 -9.97 -1.52
CA VAL A 41 41.17 -10.59 -2.35
C VAL A 41 40.05 -9.59 -2.66
N ILE A 42 39.60 -8.80 -1.67
CA ILE A 42 38.59 -7.74 -1.88
C ILE A 42 39.09 -6.72 -2.91
N GLU A 43 40.34 -6.26 -2.81
CA GLU A 43 40.91 -5.31 -3.76
C GLU A 43 41.08 -5.92 -5.17
N MET A 44 41.42 -7.21 -5.28
CA MET A 44 41.43 -7.92 -6.57
C MET A 44 40.03 -7.97 -7.18
N VAL A 45 39.01 -8.35 -6.39
CA VAL A 45 37.61 -8.42 -6.86
C VAL A 45 37.09 -7.04 -7.25
N LYS A 46 37.45 -5.96 -6.55
CA LYS A 46 37.05 -4.59 -6.90
C LYS A 46 37.53 -4.18 -8.29
N LYS A 47 38.73 -4.63 -8.69
CA LYS A 47 39.34 -4.34 -10.01
C LYS A 47 38.72 -5.12 -11.16
N LEU A 48 37.98 -6.19 -10.88
CA LEU A 48 37.30 -6.97 -11.92
C LEU A 48 36.17 -6.17 -12.58
N THR A 49 35.97 -6.40 -13.87
CA THR A 49 34.77 -5.94 -14.59
C THR A 49 33.52 -6.64 -14.04
N ASN A 50 32.32 -6.12 -14.34
CA ASN A 50 31.08 -6.80 -13.93
C ASN A 50 30.95 -8.18 -14.60
N GLU A 51 31.44 -8.34 -15.82
CA GLU A 51 31.45 -9.63 -16.51
C GLU A 51 32.37 -10.63 -15.82
N ASP A 52 33.58 -10.20 -15.43
CA ASP A 52 34.54 -11.06 -14.72
C ASP A 52 34.08 -11.39 -13.30
N LYS A 53 33.41 -10.46 -12.61
CA LYS A 53 32.76 -10.72 -11.32
C LYS A 53 31.68 -11.80 -11.46
N ASN A 54 30.86 -11.73 -12.51
CA ASN A 54 29.85 -12.76 -12.77
C ASN A 54 30.49 -14.11 -13.08
N LYS A 55 31.53 -14.15 -13.92
CA LYS A 55 32.29 -15.38 -14.20
C LYS A 55 32.91 -15.97 -12.93
N LEU A 56 33.50 -15.13 -12.07
CA LEU A 56 34.02 -15.54 -10.77
C LEU A 56 32.92 -16.16 -9.89
N ILE A 57 31.76 -15.50 -9.77
CA ILE A 57 30.61 -16.02 -9.01
C ILE A 57 30.15 -17.37 -9.55
N HIS A 58 30.05 -17.54 -10.88
CA HIS A 58 29.68 -18.81 -11.50
C HIS A 58 30.72 -19.92 -11.31
N ALA A 59 32.00 -19.55 -11.21
CA ALA A 59 33.09 -20.48 -10.98
C ALA A 59 33.17 -20.95 -9.50
N LEU A 60 32.56 -20.21 -8.57
CA LEU A 60 32.44 -20.63 -7.18
C LEU A 60 31.38 -21.72 -7.06
N ASP A 61 31.76 -22.89 -6.55
CA ASP A 61 30.80 -23.89 -6.08
C ASP A 61 30.18 -23.44 -4.76
N VAL A 62 29.29 -22.44 -4.85
CA VAL A 62 28.61 -21.86 -3.68
C VAL A 62 27.87 -22.94 -2.88
N LYS A 63 27.37 -23.99 -3.54
CA LYS A 63 26.65 -25.11 -2.90
C LYS A 63 27.61 -26.02 -2.12
N GLY A 64 28.84 -26.21 -2.59
CA GLY A 64 29.88 -26.95 -1.88
C GLY A 64 30.56 -26.16 -0.77
N ILE A 65 30.44 -24.82 -0.78
CA ILE A 65 31.12 -23.93 0.18
C ILE A 65 30.18 -23.45 1.30
N LEU A 66 28.92 -23.12 0.98
CA LEU A 66 27.96 -22.55 1.91
C LEU A 66 26.83 -23.54 2.21
N THR A 67 26.41 -23.57 3.47
CA THR A 67 25.11 -24.14 3.83
C THR A 67 23.98 -23.32 3.20
N GLN A 68 22.77 -23.89 3.10
CA GLN A 68 21.60 -23.16 2.58
C GLN A 68 21.27 -21.91 3.42
N ASP A 69 21.49 -21.96 4.74
CA ASP A 69 21.30 -20.81 5.63
C ASP A 69 22.33 -19.71 5.38
N GLU A 70 23.59 -20.06 5.14
CA GLU A 70 24.64 -19.10 4.77
C GLU A 70 24.40 -18.50 3.38
N ALA A 71 23.94 -19.31 2.42
CA ALA A 71 23.55 -18.84 1.10
C ALA A 71 22.37 -17.86 1.18
N ALA A 72 21.34 -18.16 1.98
CA ALA A 72 20.22 -17.25 2.20
C ALA A 72 20.64 -15.92 2.82
N ASN A 73 21.54 -15.95 3.81
CA ASN A 73 22.09 -14.74 4.41
C ASN A 73 22.93 -13.91 3.42
N LEU A 74 23.71 -14.57 2.55
CA LEU A 74 24.45 -13.91 1.47
C LEU A 74 23.50 -13.23 0.49
N ILE A 75 22.44 -13.93 0.03
CA ILE A 75 21.43 -13.34 -0.86
C ILE A 75 20.77 -12.13 -0.20
N ASN A 76 20.34 -12.24 1.06
CA ASN A 76 19.75 -11.11 1.78
C ASN A 76 20.71 -9.90 1.88
N THR A 77 22.00 -10.15 2.07
CA THR A 77 23.04 -9.10 2.15
C THR A 77 23.24 -8.42 0.79
N LEU A 78 23.23 -9.19 -0.30
CA LEU A 78 23.44 -8.66 -1.66
C LEU A 78 22.18 -7.99 -2.22
N ASN A 79 21.01 -8.59 -1.97
CA ASN A 79 19.70 -8.13 -2.40
C ASN A 79 18.61 -8.67 -1.46
N LYS A 80 18.32 -7.91 -0.40
CA LYS A 80 17.25 -8.22 0.56
C LYS A 80 15.86 -8.38 -0.09
N ASP A 81 15.64 -7.77 -1.25
CA ASP A 81 14.37 -7.73 -1.97
C ASP A 81 14.27 -8.83 -3.05
N ALA A 82 15.28 -9.71 -3.17
CA ALA A 82 15.32 -10.77 -4.17
C ALA A 82 14.09 -11.70 -4.15
N ALA A 83 13.47 -11.88 -2.98
CA ALA A 83 12.27 -12.70 -2.82
C ALA A 83 11.03 -12.11 -3.52
N GLN A 84 11.02 -10.80 -3.80
CA GLN A 84 9.88 -10.08 -4.38
C GLN A 84 9.93 -10.02 -5.91
N ILE A 85 11.07 -10.32 -6.54
CA ILE A 85 11.21 -10.23 -8.01
C ILE A 85 10.19 -11.13 -8.72
N GLY A 86 10.01 -12.36 -8.24
CA GLY A 86 9.06 -13.31 -8.81
C GLY A 86 7.60 -12.82 -8.70
N SER A 87 7.22 -12.23 -7.56
CA SER A 87 5.85 -11.73 -7.36
C SER A 87 5.54 -10.53 -8.25
N ILE A 88 6.49 -9.62 -8.43
CA ILE A 88 6.36 -8.46 -9.33
C ILE A 88 6.18 -8.93 -10.79
N VAL A 89 7.03 -9.85 -11.24
CA VAL A 89 6.91 -10.39 -12.61
C VAL A 89 5.58 -11.10 -12.80
N TRP A 90 5.15 -11.92 -11.84
CA TRP A 90 3.84 -12.58 -11.87
C TRP A 90 2.71 -11.55 -11.93
N TYR A 91 2.70 -10.55 -11.05
CA TYR A 91 1.64 -9.53 -11.00
C TYR A 91 1.52 -8.73 -12.31
N ILE A 92 2.65 -8.38 -12.93
CA ILE A 92 2.69 -7.53 -14.13
C ILE A 92 2.43 -8.34 -15.41
N LYS A 93 2.98 -9.56 -15.51
CA LYS A 93 3.08 -10.30 -16.78
C LYS A 93 2.18 -11.52 -16.88
N SER A 94 1.75 -12.11 -15.76
CA SER A 94 0.98 -13.36 -15.79
C SER A 94 -0.45 -13.13 -16.27
N ALA A 95 -1.00 -14.11 -16.98
CA ALA A 95 -2.41 -14.09 -17.36
C ALA A 95 -3.29 -14.32 -16.11
N GLU A 96 -2.80 -15.11 -15.17
CA GLU A 96 -3.44 -15.48 -13.90
C GLU A 96 -3.73 -14.26 -13.04
N SER A 97 -2.74 -13.39 -12.81
CA SER A 97 -2.94 -12.14 -12.07
C SER A 97 -3.95 -11.22 -12.77
N ARG A 98 -3.92 -11.16 -14.10
CA ARG A 98 -4.88 -10.37 -14.86
C ARG A 98 -6.30 -10.92 -14.73
N ILE A 99 -6.48 -12.23 -14.93
CA ILE A 99 -7.77 -12.92 -14.80
C ILE A 99 -8.32 -12.73 -13.39
N GLY A 100 -7.50 -12.92 -12.35
CA GLY A 100 -7.91 -12.74 -10.96
C GLY A 100 -8.47 -11.34 -10.69
N ARG A 101 -7.77 -10.29 -11.13
CA ARG A 101 -8.24 -8.90 -10.97
C ARG A 101 -9.53 -8.61 -11.74
N GLU A 102 -9.65 -9.10 -12.97
CA GLU A 102 -10.89 -8.95 -13.75
C GLU A 102 -12.07 -9.69 -13.11
N GLN A 103 -11.84 -10.88 -12.53
CA GLN A 103 -12.83 -11.64 -11.77
C GLN A 103 -13.25 -10.92 -10.48
N ASP A 104 -12.28 -10.37 -9.74
CA ASP A 104 -12.54 -9.63 -8.50
C ASP A 104 -13.44 -8.41 -8.77
N TYR A 105 -13.18 -7.67 -9.85
CA TYR A 105 -14.02 -6.54 -10.24
C TYR A 105 -15.38 -6.93 -10.83
N ALA A 106 -15.46 -8.08 -11.52
CA ALA A 106 -16.74 -8.62 -11.95
C ALA A 106 -17.62 -8.98 -10.74
N LEU A 107 -17.04 -9.60 -9.70
CA LEU A 107 -17.72 -9.90 -8.45
C LEU A 107 -18.10 -8.62 -7.69
N ALA A 108 -17.19 -7.62 -7.63
CA ALA A 108 -17.48 -6.31 -7.03
C ALA A 108 -18.71 -5.66 -7.66
N LYS A 109 -18.82 -5.71 -8.99
CA LYS A 109 -19.96 -5.19 -9.73
C LYS A 109 -21.28 -5.86 -9.31
N ILE A 110 -21.29 -7.18 -9.20
CA ILE A 110 -22.46 -7.97 -8.76
C ILE A 110 -22.85 -7.56 -7.34
N LYS A 111 -21.88 -7.53 -6.42
CA LYS A 111 -22.09 -7.13 -5.02
C LYS A 111 -22.67 -5.72 -4.90
N PHE A 112 -22.11 -4.76 -5.62
CA PHE A 112 -22.60 -3.38 -5.61
C PHE A 112 -24.03 -3.29 -6.16
N ASP A 113 -24.32 -3.96 -7.29
CA ASP A 113 -25.67 -4.00 -7.87
C ASP A 113 -26.71 -4.60 -6.92
N ASN A 114 -26.32 -5.56 -6.08
CA ASN A 114 -27.20 -6.13 -5.06
C ASN A 114 -27.35 -5.22 -3.83
N LEU A 115 -26.26 -4.64 -3.34
CA LEU A 115 -26.29 -3.70 -2.22
C LEU A 115 -27.23 -2.51 -2.46
N ILE A 116 -27.20 -1.93 -3.66
CA ILE A 116 -28.04 -0.75 -3.96
C ILE A 116 -29.54 -1.07 -4.10
N LYS A 117 -29.93 -2.35 -4.14
CA LYS A 117 -31.34 -2.80 -4.10
C LYS A 117 -31.86 -2.96 -2.66
N ASP A 118 -30.97 -2.96 -1.68
CA ASP A 118 -31.32 -3.19 -0.28
C ASP A 118 -32.07 -1.99 0.31
N ALA A 119 -33.36 -2.16 0.55
CA ALA A 119 -34.24 -1.08 0.99
C ALA A 119 -33.93 -0.59 2.42
N THR A 120 -33.40 -1.45 3.30
CA THR A 120 -33.09 -1.07 4.69
C THR A 120 -31.94 -0.08 4.78
N SER A 121 -31.08 -0.05 3.76
CA SER A 121 -29.93 0.83 3.70
C SER A 121 -30.25 2.30 3.35
N LYS A 122 -31.50 2.60 2.93
CA LYS A 122 -32.02 3.96 2.67
C LYS A 122 -31.24 4.76 1.60
N TRP A 123 -30.98 4.15 0.45
CA TRP A 123 -30.22 4.78 -0.63
C TRP A 123 -30.98 5.91 -1.35
N ASP A 124 -30.24 6.96 -1.76
CA ASP A 124 -30.73 8.04 -2.63
C ASP A 124 -29.97 8.12 -3.95
N LEU A 125 -30.20 7.11 -4.81
CA LEU A 125 -29.48 6.95 -6.08
C LEU A 125 -29.76 8.09 -7.09
N GLY A 126 -30.82 8.87 -6.89
CA GLY A 126 -31.22 9.97 -7.77
C GLY A 126 -30.45 11.27 -7.54
N LYS A 127 -29.53 11.31 -6.57
CA LYS A 127 -28.79 12.52 -6.19
C LYS A 127 -27.40 12.61 -6.78
N VAL A 128 -27.01 11.61 -7.56
CA VAL A 128 -25.78 11.60 -8.36
C VAL A 128 -26.17 11.74 -9.82
N GLU A 129 -25.83 12.87 -10.41
CA GLU A 129 -26.18 13.17 -11.79
C GLU A 129 -25.18 12.53 -12.75
N LYS A 130 -25.61 11.48 -13.44
CA LYS A 130 -24.75 10.59 -14.25
C LYS A 130 -24.02 11.32 -15.38
N THR A 131 -24.60 12.39 -15.92
CA THR A 131 -23.97 13.12 -17.02
C THR A 131 -22.89 14.08 -16.55
N THR A 132 -23.04 14.63 -15.33
CA THR A 132 -22.19 15.73 -14.85
C THR A 132 -21.33 15.35 -13.64
N GLY A 133 -21.56 14.17 -13.05
CA GLY A 133 -20.94 13.74 -11.79
C GLY A 133 -21.35 14.58 -10.58
N LEU A 134 -22.28 15.52 -10.75
CA LEU A 134 -22.72 16.40 -9.67
C LEU A 134 -23.51 15.61 -8.62
N VAL A 135 -23.18 15.86 -7.37
CA VAL A 135 -23.82 15.24 -6.21
C VAL A 135 -24.66 16.30 -5.50
N LYS A 136 -25.89 15.95 -5.12
CA LYS A 136 -26.82 16.85 -4.41
C LYS A 136 -27.12 16.33 -3.01
N ASN A 137 -27.62 17.21 -2.15
CA ASN A 137 -28.11 16.83 -0.83
C ASN A 137 -29.21 15.75 -0.96
N PRO A 138 -29.07 14.61 -0.27
CA PRO A 138 -30.08 13.57 -0.29
C PRO A 138 -31.34 13.96 0.47
N ASP A 139 -32.43 13.27 0.20
CA ASP A 139 -33.69 13.45 0.91
C ASP A 139 -33.52 13.16 2.42
N THR A 140 -34.52 13.56 3.21
CA THR A 140 -34.59 13.26 4.64
C THR A 140 -34.42 11.75 4.87
N ASP A 141 -33.54 11.41 5.83
CA ASP A 141 -33.19 10.02 6.20
C ASP A 141 -32.61 9.12 5.10
N LYS A 142 -32.25 9.66 3.93
CA LYS A 142 -31.55 8.92 2.88
C LYS A 142 -30.07 9.30 2.76
N PHE A 143 -29.33 8.42 2.10
CA PHE A 143 -27.87 8.49 1.97
C PHE A 143 -27.43 8.09 0.57
N ILE A 144 -26.38 8.72 0.07
CA ILE A 144 -25.74 8.32 -1.19
C ILE A 144 -24.78 7.15 -0.91
N PRO A 145 -24.87 6.02 -1.64
CA PRO A 145 -23.97 4.90 -1.44
C PRO A 145 -22.57 5.25 -1.93
N VAL A 146 -21.59 5.02 -1.05
CA VAL A 146 -20.16 5.19 -1.33
C VAL A 146 -19.50 3.83 -1.51
N VAL A 147 -18.68 3.72 -2.55
CA VAL A 147 -17.68 2.67 -2.69
C VAL A 147 -16.32 3.28 -2.38
N TYR A 148 -15.68 2.80 -1.32
CA TYR A 148 -14.30 3.13 -1.03
C TYR A 148 -13.36 2.22 -1.79
N MET A 149 -12.35 2.81 -2.44
CA MET A 149 -11.32 2.07 -3.15
C MET A 149 -9.94 2.56 -2.69
N ASP A 150 -9.02 1.64 -2.39
CA ASP A 150 -7.60 2.01 -2.39
C ASP A 150 -7.16 2.45 -3.81
N ILE A 151 -6.00 3.09 -3.94
CA ILE A 151 -5.46 3.54 -5.22
C ILE A 151 -4.34 2.63 -5.70
N ASP A 152 -3.35 2.37 -4.85
CA ASP A 152 -2.14 1.63 -5.17
C ASP A 152 -2.52 0.15 -5.37
N GLU A 153 -2.19 -0.45 -6.52
CA GLU A 153 -2.49 -1.84 -6.93
C GLU A 153 -3.97 -2.22 -7.04
N THR A 154 -4.87 -1.39 -6.48
CA THR A 154 -6.32 -1.55 -6.51
C THR A 154 -6.92 -0.85 -7.73
N VAL A 155 -6.70 0.46 -7.90
CA VAL A 155 -7.22 1.22 -9.06
C VAL A 155 -6.14 1.49 -10.08
N LEU A 156 -4.96 1.90 -9.62
CA LEU A 156 -3.80 2.25 -10.44
C LEU A 156 -2.62 1.37 -10.06
N SER A 157 -1.96 0.77 -11.04
CA SER A 157 -0.76 -0.03 -10.80
C SER A 157 0.50 0.83 -10.66
N ASN A 158 1.39 0.41 -9.76
CA ASN A 158 2.72 0.95 -9.50
C ASN A 158 3.83 0.15 -10.22
N ASP A 159 3.46 -0.77 -11.11
CA ASP A 159 4.31 -1.71 -11.86
C ASP A 159 5.71 -1.17 -12.20
N PHE A 160 5.78 0.06 -12.72
CA PHE A 160 7.04 0.68 -13.13
C PHE A 160 7.94 1.01 -11.94
N THR A 161 7.40 1.67 -10.92
CA THR A 161 8.16 2.08 -9.74
C THR A 161 8.72 0.87 -9.01
N GLU A 162 7.90 -0.17 -8.89
CA GLU A 162 8.22 -1.45 -8.26
C GLU A 162 9.29 -2.22 -9.03
N SER A 163 9.06 -2.41 -10.33
CA SER A 163 10.05 -3.05 -11.22
C SER A 163 11.38 -2.30 -11.18
N ARG A 164 11.34 -0.95 -11.20
CA ARG A 164 12.55 -0.14 -11.12
C ARG A 164 13.24 -0.33 -9.77
N ALA A 165 12.51 -0.32 -8.66
CA ALA A 165 13.06 -0.50 -7.32
C ALA A 165 13.92 -1.77 -7.26
N MET A 166 13.47 -2.87 -7.85
CA MET A 166 14.24 -4.12 -7.91
C MET A 166 15.55 -4.03 -8.71
N THR A 167 15.62 -3.12 -9.69
CA THR A 167 16.83 -2.92 -10.51
C THR A 167 17.84 -1.94 -9.93
N VAL A 168 17.45 -1.13 -8.92
CA VAL A 168 18.29 -0.05 -8.36
C VAL A 168 18.60 -0.20 -6.87
N GLY A 169 18.39 -1.39 -6.31
CA GLY A 169 18.73 -1.70 -4.91
C GLY A 169 17.62 -1.41 -3.89
N GLY A 170 16.36 -1.49 -4.31
CA GLY A 170 15.19 -1.50 -3.44
C GLY A 170 14.32 -0.23 -3.48
N TYR A 171 13.20 -0.29 -2.77
CA TYR A 171 12.20 0.78 -2.71
C TYR A 171 12.69 2.01 -1.95
N LYS A 172 12.36 3.20 -2.46
CA LYS A 172 12.58 4.50 -1.80
C LYS A 172 11.30 5.36 -1.92
N PRO A 173 10.73 5.86 -0.81
CA PRO A 173 9.52 6.68 -0.86
C PRO A 173 9.61 7.91 -1.77
N ALA A 174 10.75 8.62 -1.75
CA ALA A 174 10.97 9.80 -2.59
C ALA A 174 10.97 9.45 -4.09
N ASP A 175 11.49 8.28 -4.46
CA ASP A 175 11.44 7.81 -5.85
C ASP A 175 9.99 7.55 -6.28
N LYS A 176 9.17 6.90 -5.42
CA LYS A 176 7.76 6.65 -5.71
C LYS A 176 6.99 7.94 -6.00
N GLU A 177 7.09 8.92 -5.13
CA GLU A 177 6.39 10.20 -5.30
C GLU A 177 6.79 10.90 -6.60
N ASN A 178 8.09 10.90 -6.94
CA ASN A 178 8.59 11.45 -8.20
C ASN A 178 7.99 10.75 -9.44
N TYR A 179 7.63 9.47 -9.35
CA TYR A 179 6.95 8.75 -10.44
C TYR A 179 5.44 8.94 -10.41
N ASP A 180 4.81 8.99 -9.23
CA ASP A 180 3.38 9.31 -9.08
C ASP A 180 3.06 10.66 -9.75
N LEU A 181 3.93 11.66 -9.55
CA LEU A 181 3.81 13.00 -10.15
C LEU A 181 3.90 13.01 -11.69
N LYS A 182 4.39 11.95 -12.33
CA LYS A 182 4.48 11.88 -13.81
C LYS A 182 3.16 11.55 -14.48
N GLY A 183 2.13 11.09 -13.75
CA GLY A 183 0.83 10.79 -14.38
C GLY A 183 0.89 9.65 -15.41
N VAL A 184 1.73 8.64 -15.17
CA VAL A 184 1.96 7.52 -16.10
C VAL A 184 1.52 6.15 -15.58
N ARG A 185 0.76 6.13 -14.48
CA ARG A 185 0.26 4.87 -13.90
C ARG A 185 -0.85 4.30 -14.76
N LYS A 186 -0.91 2.97 -14.82
CA LYS A 186 -1.92 2.25 -15.59
C LYS A 186 -3.07 1.86 -14.68
N ALA A 187 -4.25 1.66 -15.25
CA ALA A 187 -5.35 1.10 -14.48
C ALA A 187 -5.16 -0.39 -14.21
N THR A 188 -5.56 -0.80 -13.02
CA THR A 188 -5.77 -2.20 -12.68
C THR A 188 -6.92 -2.75 -13.55
N PRO A 189 -6.76 -3.95 -14.16
CA PRO A 189 -7.80 -4.55 -15.00
C PRO A 189 -9.15 -4.61 -14.29
N GLY A 190 -10.22 -4.13 -14.96
CA GLY A 190 -11.58 -4.09 -14.42
C GLY A 190 -11.94 -2.83 -13.60
N ALA A 191 -10.97 -2.14 -13.00
CA ALA A 191 -11.22 -1.03 -12.07
C ALA A 191 -12.01 0.13 -12.70
N ILE A 192 -11.61 0.59 -13.90
CA ILE A 192 -12.23 1.73 -14.58
C ILE A 192 -13.69 1.44 -14.97
N ALA A 193 -13.94 0.23 -15.48
CA ALA A 193 -15.29 -0.20 -15.82
C ALA A 193 -16.20 -0.24 -14.60
N PHE A 194 -15.67 -0.72 -13.47
CA PHE A 194 -16.39 -0.74 -12.20
C PHE A 194 -16.65 0.67 -11.65
N ILE A 195 -15.65 1.56 -11.63
CA ILE A 195 -15.81 2.96 -11.18
C ILE A 195 -16.92 3.65 -11.97
N ASN A 196 -16.88 3.58 -13.30
CA ASN A 196 -17.90 4.20 -14.15
C ASN A 196 -19.29 3.58 -13.89
N HIS A 197 -19.36 2.26 -13.66
CA HIS A 197 -20.61 1.57 -13.32
C HIS A 197 -21.21 2.06 -11.99
N VAL A 198 -20.41 2.27 -10.95
CA VAL A 198 -20.88 2.79 -9.65
C VAL A 198 -21.60 4.13 -9.83
N PHE A 199 -20.99 5.06 -10.57
CA PHE A 199 -21.60 6.36 -10.89
C PHE A 199 -22.86 6.23 -11.76
N ASP A 200 -22.83 5.38 -12.79
CA ASP A 200 -23.97 5.16 -13.68
C ASP A 200 -25.18 4.54 -12.95
N LYS A 201 -24.96 3.97 -11.76
CA LYS A 201 -25.97 3.41 -10.85
C LYS A 201 -26.37 4.34 -9.71
N GLY A 202 -25.84 5.56 -9.66
CA GLY A 202 -26.22 6.57 -8.66
C GLY A 202 -25.44 6.48 -7.34
N GLY A 203 -24.35 5.71 -7.29
CA GLY A 203 -23.37 5.76 -6.22
C GLY A 203 -22.19 6.66 -6.54
N VAL A 204 -21.25 6.77 -5.62
CA VAL A 204 -20.00 7.50 -5.83
C VAL A 204 -18.80 6.65 -5.39
N VAL A 205 -17.66 6.88 -6.02
CA VAL A 205 -16.38 6.29 -5.59
C VAL A 205 -15.58 7.33 -4.82
N MET A 206 -15.08 6.94 -3.64
CA MET A 206 -14.09 7.69 -2.87
C MET A 206 -12.79 6.89 -2.80
N TYR A 207 -11.65 7.56 -2.94
CA TYR A 207 -10.33 6.95 -2.96
C TYR A 207 -9.67 7.07 -1.59
N ASN A 208 -9.45 5.96 -0.89
CA ASN A 208 -8.87 5.92 0.45
C ASN A 208 -7.51 5.24 0.45
N SER A 209 -6.47 6.03 0.25
CA SER A 209 -5.10 5.53 0.11
C SER A 209 -4.14 6.05 1.17
N ASP A 210 -3.04 5.33 1.33
CA ASP A 210 -1.89 5.74 2.14
C ASP A 210 -0.90 6.63 1.36
N MET A 211 -1.18 6.94 0.09
CA MET A 211 -0.52 8.01 -0.65
C MET A 211 -0.67 9.35 0.10
N ASN A 212 0.40 10.15 0.16
CA ASN A 212 0.30 11.50 0.70
C ASN A 212 -0.63 12.34 -0.19
N GLN A 213 -1.36 13.30 0.41
CA GLN A 213 -2.29 14.19 -0.28
C GLN A 213 -1.81 15.65 -0.35
N PRO A 214 -0.63 15.96 -0.89
CA PRO A 214 -0.43 17.31 -1.38
C PRO A 214 -1.28 17.56 -2.64
N GLU A 215 -1.56 18.82 -2.93
CA GLU A 215 -2.37 19.20 -4.10
C GLU A 215 -1.80 18.65 -5.43
N THR A 216 -0.47 18.64 -5.57
CA THR A 216 0.24 18.16 -6.76
C THR A 216 0.05 16.67 -7.00
N VAL A 217 0.19 15.83 -5.97
CA VAL A 217 -0.03 14.38 -6.07
C VAL A 217 -1.50 14.09 -6.35
N ARG A 218 -2.43 14.77 -5.67
CA ARG A 218 -3.87 14.61 -5.95
C ARG A 218 -4.17 14.93 -7.41
N LYS A 219 -3.63 16.03 -7.96
CA LYS A 219 -3.79 16.38 -9.37
C LYS A 219 -3.24 15.30 -10.30
N ALA A 220 -2.04 14.79 -10.04
CA ALA A 220 -1.44 13.72 -10.86
C ALA A 220 -2.27 12.42 -10.83
N VAL A 221 -2.83 12.05 -9.67
CA VAL A 221 -3.75 10.91 -9.58
C VAL A 221 -5.03 11.16 -10.38
N LYS A 222 -5.63 12.35 -10.29
CA LYS A 222 -6.81 12.71 -11.11
C LYS A 222 -6.51 12.58 -12.61
N GLU A 223 -5.34 13.05 -13.05
CA GLU A 223 -4.91 12.93 -14.44
C GLU A 223 -4.74 11.47 -14.88
N ASN A 224 -4.14 10.61 -14.02
CA ASN A 224 -4.06 9.17 -14.27
C ASN A 224 -5.46 8.54 -14.45
N LEU A 225 -6.40 8.82 -13.55
CA LEU A 225 -7.76 8.27 -13.59
C LEU A 225 -8.49 8.68 -14.89
N ILE A 226 -8.42 9.96 -15.25
CA ILE A 226 -9.05 10.48 -16.48
C ILE A 226 -8.41 9.84 -17.71
N LYS A 227 -7.08 9.79 -17.77
CA LYS A 227 -6.35 9.17 -18.87
C LYS A 227 -6.64 7.67 -19.01
N ALA A 228 -6.88 6.99 -17.88
CA ALA A 228 -7.26 5.59 -17.86
C ALA A 228 -8.72 5.32 -18.27
N GLY A 229 -9.55 6.36 -18.36
CA GLY A 229 -10.92 6.27 -18.85
C GLY A 229 -12.02 6.43 -17.79
N VAL A 230 -11.68 6.89 -16.57
CA VAL A 230 -12.73 7.43 -15.67
C VAL A 230 -13.28 8.70 -16.31
N LYS A 231 -14.60 8.82 -16.39
CA LYS A 231 -15.23 10.05 -16.93
C LYS A 231 -14.76 11.24 -16.10
N LYS A 232 -14.31 12.32 -16.75
CA LYS A 232 -13.70 13.48 -16.07
C LYS A 232 -14.64 14.12 -15.06
N GLU A 233 -15.91 14.08 -15.35
CA GLU A 233 -17.02 14.56 -14.53
C GLU A 233 -17.10 13.83 -13.18
N TYR A 234 -16.66 12.57 -13.13
CA TYR A 234 -16.65 11.72 -11.93
C TYR A 234 -15.38 11.88 -11.08
N VAL A 235 -14.52 12.86 -11.38
CA VAL A 235 -13.21 13.05 -10.73
C VAL A 235 -13.10 14.43 -10.08
N GLN A 236 -13.55 14.50 -8.84
CA GLN A 236 -13.70 15.67 -7.98
C GLN A 236 -12.79 15.60 -6.75
N ASP A 237 -12.38 16.74 -6.23
CA ASP A 237 -11.42 16.81 -5.11
C ASP A 237 -11.93 16.14 -3.83
N TRP A 238 -13.25 16.19 -3.59
CA TRP A 238 -13.87 15.61 -2.39
C TRP A 238 -13.85 14.07 -2.34
N GLN A 239 -13.54 13.43 -3.46
CA GLN A 239 -13.41 11.98 -3.52
C GLN A 239 -12.07 11.48 -2.99
N PHE A 240 -11.09 12.35 -2.80
CA PHE A 240 -9.74 11.95 -2.39
C PHE A 240 -9.61 12.00 -0.87
N TRP A 241 -9.66 10.81 -0.28
CA TRP A 241 -9.50 10.56 1.13
C TRP A 241 -8.15 9.90 1.39
N MET A 242 -7.05 10.44 0.83
CA MET A 242 -5.71 9.89 0.98
C MET A 242 -5.02 10.37 2.27
N ARG A 243 -3.77 9.95 2.55
CA ARG A 243 -3.05 10.33 3.77
C ARG A 243 -2.90 11.85 3.83
N GLY A 244 -3.51 12.45 4.84
CA GLY A 244 -3.66 13.90 4.99
C GLY A 244 -5.12 14.34 4.99
N SER A 245 -6.06 13.46 4.65
CA SER A 245 -7.48 13.72 4.85
C SER A 245 -7.82 13.57 6.33
N VAL A 246 -8.41 14.63 6.91
CA VAL A 246 -8.65 14.74 8.35
C VAL A 246 -10.16 14.94 8.59
N PRO A 247 -10.95 13.86 8.79
CA PRO A 247 -12.40 13.96 9.00
C PRO A 247 -12.82 14.74 10.24
N TYR A 248 -12.00 14.67 11.29
CA TYR A 248 -12.33 15.19 12.61
C TYR A 248 -11.52 16.45 12.93
N LYS A 249 -12.08 17.35 13.73
CA LYS A 249 -11.32 18.49 14.29
C LYS A 249 -10.35 17.99 15.36
N ALA A 250 -9.23 18.69 15.53
CA ALA A 250 -8.33 18.48 16.64
C ALA A 250 -9.07 18.77 17.95
N ALA A 251 -8.79 17.97 18.98
CA ALA A 251 -9.38 18.16 20.30
C ALA A 251 -8.85 19.43 20.99
N ASP A 252 -7.63 19.87 20.61
CA ASP A 252 -7.01 21.11 21.06
C ASP A 252 -7.31 22.24 20.05
N PRO A 253 -8.02 23.32 20.45
CA PRO A 253 -8.35 24.43 19.57
C PRO A 253 -7.15 25.16 18.96
N GLU A 254 -6.01 25.25 19.66
CA GLU A 254 -4.82 25.92 19.13
C GLU A 254 -4.17 25.08 18.02
N LYS A 255 -4.18 23.75 18.17
CA LYS A 255 -3.72 22.84 17.12
C LYS A 255 -4.68 22.81 15.93
N GLU A 256 -5.99 22.87 16.19
CA GLU A 256 -7.00 22.99 15.13
C GLU A 256 -6.73 24.23 14.28
N LYS A 257 -6.56 25.39 14.91
CA LYS A 257 -6.23 26.65 14.25
C LYS A 257 -4.94 26.54 13.45
N LYS A 258 -3.91 25.87 13.98
CA LYS A 258 -2.64 25.67 13.28
C LYS A 258 -2.78 24.77 12.05
N ILE A 259 -3.57 23.70 12.15
CA ILE A 259 -3.91 22.84 11.00
C ILE A 259 -4.64 23.66 9.92
N GLU A 260 -5.62 24.48 10.31
CA GLU A 260 -6.34 25.34 9.36
C GLU A 260 -5.41 26.36 8.69
N GLU A 261 -4.49 26.97 9.44
CA GLU A 261 -3.46 27.88 8.92
C GLU A 261 -2.57 27.16 7.90
N TRP A 262 -2.04 25.99 8.27
CA TRP A 262 -1.13 25.21 7.40
C TRP A 262 -1.81 24.67 6.15
N SER A 263 -3.09 24.30 6.26
CA SER A 263 -3.87 23.84 5.10
C SER A 263 -4.07 24.90 4.01
N LYS A 264 -3.88 26.18 4.36
CA LYS A 264 -4.07 27.34 3.47
C LYS A 264 -2.74 27.97 3.01
N MET A 265 -1.60 27.42 3.46
CA MET A 265 -0.28 27.93 3.07
C MET A 265 -0.01 27.70 1.59
N THR A 266 0.81 28.55 0.98
CA THR A 266 1.42 28.27 -0.32
C THR A 266 2.57 27.27 -0.18
N PRO A 267 3.00 26.59 -1.27
CA PRO A 267 4.17 25.73 -1.22
C PRO A 267 5.44 26.43 -0.70
N GLU A 268 5.64 27.70 -1.02
CA GLU A 268 6.81 28.50 -0.56
C GLU A 268 6.75 28.80 0.94
N GLN A 269 5.55 28.96 1.50
CA GLN A 269 5.36 29.11 2.94
C GLN A 269 5.58 27.77 3.64
N ALA A 270 5.02 26.69 3.11
CA ALA A 270 5.17 25.35 3.68
C ALA A 270 6.63 24.88 3.68
N ALA A 271 7.42 25.24 2.67
CA ALA A 271 8.86 24.92 2.59
C ALA A 271 9.70 25.55 3.72
N LYS A 272 9.17 26.57 4.42
CA LYS A 272 9.83 27.21 5.57
C LYS A 272 9.49 26.54 6.90
N VAL A 273 8.46 25.69 6.93
CA VAL A 273 8.08 24.96 8.15
C VAL A 273 9.05 23.81 8.34
N THR A 274 9.74 23.81 9.47
CA THR A 274 10.76 22.84 9.84
C THR A 274 10.16 21.49 10.24
N LYS A 275 10.96 20.42 10.19
CA LYS A 275 10.52 19.09 10.67
C LYS A 275 10.23 19.11 12.17
N GLU A 276 10.94 19.94 12.91
CA GLU A 276 10.78 20.17 14.34
C GLU A 276 9.41 20.80 14.64
N GLU A 277 9.00 21.82 13.87
CA GLU A 277 7.67 22.43 13.98
C GLU A 277 6.55 21.44 13.65
N ILE A 278 6.70 20.66 12.57
CA ILE A 278 5.73 19.60 12.22
C ILE A 278 5.63 18.56 13.33
N SER A 279 6.77 18.15 13.89
CA SER A 279 6.82 17.17 14.98
C SER A 279 6.19 17.73 16.26
N ALA A 280 6.46 18.99 16.58
CA ALA A 280 5.87 19.67 17.73
C ALA A 280 4.34 19.75 17.64
N LEU A 281 3.78 19.99 16.45
CA LEU A 281 2.33 19.95 16.24
C LEU A 281 1.77 18.53 16.42
N THR A 282 2.48 17.48 15.97
CA THR A 282 1.92 16.13 15.78
C THR A 282 2.16 15.16 16.94
N ASN A 283 3.16 15.37 17.80
CA ASN A 283 3.54 14.42 18.86
C ASN A 283 2.41 14.05 19.84
N ASP A 284 1.52 14.99 20.11
CA ASP A 284 0.39 14.87 21.05
C ASP A 284 -0.92 15.37 20.43
N LEU A 285 -0.97 15.48 19.09
CA LEU A 285 -2.19 15.79 18.37
C LEU A 285 -3.19 14.64 18.52
N LYS A 286 -4.38 14.97 19.03
CA LYS A 286 -5.53 14.08 19.09
C LYS A 286 -6.68 14.71 18.35
N PHE A 287 -7.46 13.88 17.67
CA PHE A 287 -8.69 14.30 17.04
C PHE A 287 -9.87 14.04 17.98
N GLY A 288 -10.81 14.99 18.01
CA GLY A 288 -12.08 14.84 18.71
C GLY A 288 -13.11 14.07 17.89
N LYS A 289 -14.39 14.28 18.21
CA LYS A 289 -15.52 13.67 17.49
C LYS A 289 -16.25 14.63 16.55
N GLU A 290 -15.93 15.92 16.62
CA GLU A 290 -16.55 16.92 15.75
C GLU A 290 -15.99 16.82 14.33
N PHE A 291 -16.86 16.79 13.33
CA PHE A 291 -16.46 16.69 11.93
C PHE A 291 -15.97 18.03 11.37
N ARG A 292 -14.97 17.97 10.49
CA ARG A 292 -14.63 19.08 9.61
C ARG A 292 -15.63 19.17 8.46
N LYS A 293 -15.88 20.38 7.97
CA LYS A 293 -16.77 20.59 6.81
C LYS A 293 -16.22 19.96 5.51
N MET A 294 -14.90 20.10 5.31
CA MET A 294 -14.16 19.66 4.12
C MET A 294 -12.88 18.92 4.53
N PRO A 295 -12.94 17.60 4.76
CA PRO A 295 -11.80 16.84 5.30
C PRO A 295 -10.72 16.47 4.29
N TRP A 296 -11.00 16.52 2.98
CA TRP A 296 -10.07 16.21 1.88
C TRP A 296 -9.08 17.36 1.61
N ILE A 297 -8.36 17.76 2.65
CA ILE A 297 -7.37 18.85 2.60
C ILE A 297 -6.30 18.52 1.55
N GLY A 298 -6.06 19.45 0.63
CA GLY A 298 -4.90 19.41 -0.26
C GLY A 298 -3.75 20.11 0.46
N TRP A 299 -2.82 19.36 1.01
CA TRP A 299 -1.72 19.96 1.75
C TRP A 299 -0.73 20.66 0.81
N PRO A 300 -0.07 21.74 1.25
CA PRO A 300 0.96 22.39 0.44
C PRO A 300 2.29 21.61 0.41
N SER A 301 2.46 20.58 1.25
CA SER A 301 3.63 19.70 1.23
C SER A 301 3.29 18.25 1.63
N SER A 302 4.05 17.31 1.07
CA SER A 302 3.96 15.88 1.38
C SER A 302 4.33 15.56 2.83
N ASP A 303 5.30 16.29 3.40
CA ASP A 303 5.72 16.10 4.80
C ASP A 303 4.61 16.45 5.80
N MET A 304 3.85 17.53 5.56
CA MET A 304 2.68 17.86 6.38
C MET A 304 1.57 16.82 6.22
N ALA A 305 1.23 16.47 4.97
CA ALA A 305 0.24 15.45 4.67
C ALA A 305 0.57 14.11 5.37
N TYR A 306 1.84 13.72 5.34
CA TYR A 306 2.33 12.50 5.98
C TYR A 306 2.19 12.56 7.50
N ASN A 307 2.76 13.60 8.14
CA ASN A 307 2.87 13.63 9.59
C ASN A 307 1.53 13.83 10.31
N ILE A 308 0.61 14.59 9.71
CA ILE A 308 -0.74 14.76 10.24
C ILE A 308 -1.61 13.57 9.83
N GLY A 309 -1.55 13.19 8.56
CA GLY A 309 -2.39 12.12 8.01
C GLY A 309 -2.12 10.74 8.59
N LYS A 310 -0.88 10.41 9.00
CA LYS A 310 -0.55 9.12 9.62
C LYS A 310 -1.25 8.88 10.97
N LEU A 311 -1.81 9.94 11.57
CA LEU A 311 -2.59 9.87 12.81
C LEU A 311 -4.05 9.49 12.58
N VAL A 312 -4.51 9.51 11.32
CA VAL A 312 -5.88 9.13 10.93
C VAL A 312 -5.83 7.84 10.10
N PHE A 313 -6.40 6.78 10.65
CA PHE A 313 -6.45 5.49 9.97
C PHE A 313 -7.40 5.49 8.76
N LYS A 314 -7.19 4.59 7.80
CA LYS A 314 -8.09 4.36 6.65
C LYS A 314 -9.50 4.04 7.16
N ASN A 315 -9.64 3.20 8.18
CA ASN A 315 -10.96 2.86 8.72
C ASN A 315 -11.68 4.05 9.36
N GLN A 316 -10.95 4.95 10.04
CA GLN A 316 -11.52 6.18 10.60
C GLN A 316 -12.06 7.11 9.50
N ARG A 317 -11.34 7.24 8.37
CA ARG A 317 -11.83 7.98 7.19
C ARG A 317 -13.15 7.41 6.67
N MET A 318 -13.24 6.09 6.51
CA MET A 318 -14.45 5.43 6.03
C MET A 318 -15.63 5.51 7.01
N ASN A 319 -15.36 5.35 8.31
CA ASN A 319 -16.37 5.46 9.35
C ASN A 319 -16.91 6.88 9.41
N ALA A 320 -16.04 7.89 9.42
CA ALA A 320 -16.43 9.30 9.43
C ALA A 320 -17.44 9.61 8.30
N THR A 321 -17.18 9.14 7.08
CA THR A 321 -18.08 9.34 5.93
C THR A 321 -19.52 8.94 6.21
N SER A 322 -19.73 7.85 6.95
CA SER A 322 -21.06 7.34 7.31
C SER A 322 -21.62 7.93 8.60
N GLU A 323 -20.75 8.34 9.53
CA GLU A 323 -21.11 8.89 10.84
C GLU A 323 -21.51 10.36 10.80
N ASN A 324 -21.04 11.12 9.81
CA ASN A 324 -21.45 12.51 9.65
C ASN A 324 -22.86 12.60 9.07
N THR A 325 -23.87 12.45 9.93
CA THR A 325 -25.29 12.51 9.57
C THR A 325 -25.79 13.91 9.25
N GLU A 326 -25.03 14.95 9.62
CA GLU A 326 -25.31 16.35 9.24
C GLU A 326 -24.91 16.64 7.79
N GLY A 327 -24.06 15.79 7.22
CA GLY A 327 -23.60 15.85 5.84
C GLY A 327 -22.30 16.63 5.65
N TRP A 328 -21.73 16.47 4.48
CA TRP A 328 -20.48 17.09 4.04
C TRP A 328 -20.75 18.24 3.07
N ASP A 329 -19.90 19.25 3.13
CA ASP A 329 -19.92 20.32 2.12
C ASP A 329 -18.94 19.98 1.02
N LEU A 330 -19.45 19.64 -0.16
CA LEU A 330 -18.63 19.29 -1.32
C LEU A 330 -18.08 20.52 -2.06
N GLY A 331 -18.38 21.74 -1.59
CA GLY A 331 -17.93 22.99 -2.19
C GLY A 331 -18.70 23.39 -3.45
N THR A 332 -19.84 22.73 -3.73
CA THR A 332 -20.69 22.99 -4.90
C THR A 332 -22.12 23.34 -4.47
N THR A 333 -22.78 24.24 -5.21
CA THR A 333 -24.16 24.67 -4.91
C THR A 333 -25.13 23.49 -4.86
N GLY A 334 -25.88 23.37 -3.75
CA GLY A 334 -26.83 22.27 -3.53
C GLY A 334 -26.21 20.98 -2.99
N ALA A 335 -24.94 21.02 -2.59
CA ALA A 335 -24.16 19.91 -2.07
C ALA A 335 -23.43 20.26 -0.75
N ASP A 336 -24.03 21.13 0.06
CA ASP A 336 -23.47 21.64 1.31
C ASP A 336 -23.77 20.76 2.54
N LYS A 337 -24.63 19.73 2.37
CA LYS A 337 -25.08 18.78 3.41
C LYS A 337 -25.24 17.37 2.83
N VAL A 338 -24.28 16.92 2.04
CA VAL A 338 -24.37 15.60 1.40
C VAL A 338 -24.11 14.51 2.42
N LYS A 339 -25.09 13.64 2.66
CA LYS A 339 -24.96 12.50 3.56
C LYS A 339 -24.60 11.25 2.78
N PHE A 340 -23.57 10.56 3.24
CA PHE A 340 -23.06 9.35 2.62
C PHE A 340 -23.23 8.15 3.55
N ARG A 341 -23.23 6.96 2.97
CA ARG A 341 -23.05 5.69 3.68
C ARG A 341 -22.15 4.80 2.86
N VAL A 342 -21.14 4.22 3.50
CA VAL A 342 -20.22 3.29 2.84
C VAL A 342 -20.96 1.99 2.58
N ALA A 343 -21.24 1.70 1.31
CA ALA A 343 -21.86 0.45 0.87
C ALA A 343 -20.80 -0.61 0.59
N MET A 344 -19.63 -0.21 0.09
CA MET A 344 -18.59 -1.16 -0.29
C MET A 344 -17.19 -0.64 0.02
N LYS A 345 -16.28 -1.55 0.38
CA LYS A 345 -14.84 -1.28 0.51
C LYS A 345 -14.09 -2.20 -0.45
N ILE A 346 -13.10 -1.66 -1.15
CA ILE A 346 -12.27 -2.38 -2.12
C ILE A 346 -10.82 -1.99 -1.88
N GLY A 347 -9.95 -2.98 -1.80
CA GLY A 347 -8.52 -2.81 -1.59
C GLY A 347 -7.77 -4.07 -1.99
N ASP A 348 -6.47 -4.01 -2.07
CA ASP A 348 -5.59 -5.12 -2.43
C ASP A 348 -4.84 -5.69 -1.22
N ASN A 349 -4.96 -5.02 -0.07
CA ASN A 349 -4.36 -5.41 1.20
C ASN A 349 -5.44 -5.49 2.29
N PHE A 350 -5.34 -6.49 3.16
CA PHE A 350 -6.26 -6.65 4.29
C PHE A 350 -6.29 -5.42 5.22
N ASN A 351 -5.21 -4.63 5.28
CA ASN A 351 -5.17 -3.39 6.04
C ASN A 351 -6.05 -2.27 5.43
N ASP A 352 -6.49 -2.37 4.18
CA ASP A 352 -7.32 -1.34 3.55
C ASP A 352 -8.74 -1.26 4.14
N PHE A 353 -9.18 -2.33 4.80
CA PHE A 353 -10.54 -2.47 5.30
C PHE A 353 -10.67 -2.13 6.78
N PHE A 354 -9.64 -2.41 7.57
CA PHE A 354 -9.63 -2.37 9.04
C PHE A 354 -8.20 -2.27 9.61
N ASP A 355 -7.44 -1.27 9.17
CA ASP A 355 -6.08 -1.00 9.65
C ASP A 355 -6.00 -0.76 11.18
N GLU A 356 -7.04 -0.26 11.82
CA GLU A 356 -7.08 -0.12 13.28
C GLU A 356 -7.01 -1.47 14.04
N ALA A 357 -7.53 -2.54 13.44
CA ALA A 357 -7.54 -3.88 14.02
C ALA A 357 -6.38 -4.76 13.50
N SER A 358 -5.95 -4.55 12.25
CA SER A 358 -5.04 -5.46 11.54
C SER A 358 -3.61 -4.97 11.40
N LYS A 359 -3.35 -3.66 11.49
CA LYS A 359 -2.00 -3.13 11.29
C LYS A 359 -1.09 -3.54 12.46
N LYS A 360 0.15 -3.94 12.13
CA LYS A 360 1.16 -4.47 13.08
C LYS A 360 0.80 -5.81 13.75
N GLN A 361 -0.28 -6.47 13.33
CA GLN A 361 -0.60 -7.83 13.76
C GLN A 361 0.22 -8.85 12.96
N SER A 362 0.39 -10.05 13.50
CA SER A 362 0.96 -11.17 12.74
C SER A 362 0.02 -11.64 11.63
N ASN A 363 0.49 -12.49 10.71
CA ASN A 363 -0.40 -13.08 9.72
C ASN A 363 -1.43 -14.02 10.36
N ASP A 364 -1.04 -14.78 11.38
CA ASP A 364 -1.94 -15.66 12.13
C ASP A 364 -3.05 -14.85 12.82
N ASP A 365 -2.72 -13.71 13.44
CA ASP A 365 -3.72 -12.83 14.06
C ASP A 365 -4.69 -12.25 13.01
N ARG A 366 -4.21 -11.96 11.80
CA ARG A 366 -5.03 -11.43 10.70
C ARG A 366 -5.96 -12.49 10.13
N VAL A 367 -5.47 -13.73 9.98
CA VAL A 367 -6.30 -14.89 9.63
C VAL A 367 -7.35 -15.14 10.70
N ALA A 368 -6.96 -15.17 11.98
CA ALA A 368 -7.88 -15.32 13.10
C ALA A 368 -8.93 -14.19 13.13
N LEU A 369 -8.55 -12.97 12.77
CA LEU A 369 -9.49 -11.85 12.64
C LEU A 369 -10.49 -12.05 11.48
N TYR A 370 -10.03 -12.53 10.32
CA TYR A 370 -10.88 -12.86 9.18
C TYR A 370 -11.89 -13.97 9.51
N GLU A 371 -11.44 -14.99 10.24
CA GLU A 371 -12.25 -16.15 10.65
C GLU A 371 -13.10 -15.90 11.91
N SER A 372 -12.89 -14.78 12.59
CA SER A 372 -13.58 -14.44 13.83
C SER A 372 -15.10 -14.35 13.62
N LYS A 373 -15.85 -15.11 14.43
CA LYS A 373 -17.31 -15.01 14.51
C LYS A 373 -17.78 -13.65 15.02
N ASP A 374 -17.00 -13.01 15.90
CA ASP A 374 -17.31 -11.68 16.40
C ASP A 374 -17.09 -10.63 15.30
N ALA A 375 -15.99 -10.71 14.55
CA ALA A 375 -15.77 -9.74 13.46
C ALA A 375 -16.72 -9.98 12.27
N ALA A 376 -17.13 -11.23 12.04
CA ALA A 376 -18.01 -11.68 10.95
C ALA A 376 -17.53 -11.20 9.55
N MET A 377 -16.20 -11.09 9.37
CA MET A 377 -15.61 -10.55 8.14
C MET A 377 -15.83 -11.45 6.93
N LYS A 378 -15.76 -12.77 7.13
CA LYS A 378 -15.97 -13.76 6.07
C LYS A 378 -17.24 -13.50 5.27
N ASP A 379 -18.33 -13.17 5.95
CA ASP A 379 -19.61 -12.87 5.31
C ASP A 379 -19.58 -11.56 4.50
N LEU A 380 -18.78 -10.56 4.90
CA LEU A 380 -18.61 -9.31 4.14
C LEU A 380 -17.83 -9.53 2.84
N PHE A 381 -16.85 -10.44 2.85
CA PHE A 381 -16.05 -10.78 1.67
C PHE A 381 -16.74 -11.77 0.74
N LEU A 382 -17.47 -12.75 1.26
CA LEU A 382 -17.94 -13.89 0.44
C LEU A 382 -19.40 -13.77 0.01
N ASN A 383 -20.25 -13.03 0.73
CA ASN A 383 -21.67 -12.96 0.39
C ASN A 383 -21.91 -12.02 -0.81
N PRO A 384 -22.43 -12.52 -1.96
CA PRO A 384 -22.71 -11.70 -3.14
C PRO A 384 -23.85 -10.69 -2.95
N GLU A 385 -24.69 -10.87 -1.92
CA GLU A 385 -25.76 -9.93 -1.57
C GLU A 385 -25.30 -8.86 -0.56
N GLY A 386 -24.03 -8.91 -0.15
CA GLY A 386 -23.53 -8.17 1.00
C GLY A 386 -24.05 -8.73 2.32
N SER A 387 -23.47 -8.26 3.41
CA SER A 387 -23.78 -8.71 4.76
C SER A 387 -23.95 -7.52 5.68
N LYS A 388 -24.40 -7.74 6.93
CA LYS A 388 -24.57 -6.65 7.90
C LYS A 388 -23.22 -5.94 8.08
N GLY A 389 -23.20 -4.62 7.87
CA GLY A 389 -21.97 -3.85 7.97
C GLY A 389 -21.36 -3.94 9.36
N ARG A 390 -20.04 -3.83 9.47
CA ARG A 390 -19.31 -3.98 10.73
C ARG A 390 -18.38 -2.80 10.95
N LYS A 391 -18.40 -2.27 12.17
CA LYS A 391 -17.49 -1.22 12.65
C LYS A 391 -16.63 -1.76 13.78
N TYR A 392 -15.34 -1.41 13.75
CA TYR A 392 -14.41 -1.66 14.84
C TYR A 392 -14.22 -0.39 15.66
N ASP A 393 -14.29 -0.51 16.97
CA ASP A 393 -13.92 0.54 17.92
C ASP A 393 -12.53 0.23 18.48
N ALA A 394 -11.55 1.07 18.15
CA ALA A 394 -10.16 0.90 18.57
C ALA A 394 -9.94 1.10 20.08
N GLU A 395 -10.80 1.87 20.76
CA GLU A 395 -10.69 2.12 22.20
C GLU A 395 -11.18 0.90 22.99
N THR A 396 -12.36 0.38 22.61
CA THR A 396 -12.98 -0.76 23.30
C THR A 396 -12.54 -2.12 22.76
N LYS A 397 -11.89 -2.14 21.58
CA LYS A 397 -11.51 -3.32 20.81
C LYS A 397 -12.70 -4.24 20.50
N LYS A 398 -13.86 -3.65 20.25
CA LYS A 398 -15.11 -4.37 19.99
C LYS A 398 -15.63 -4.09 18.59
N TRP A 399 -16.29 -5.10 18.03
CA TRP A 399 -17.05 -4.98 16.81
C TRP A 399 -18.50 -4.64 17.11
N SER A 400 -19.07 -3.75 16.29
CA SER A 400 -20.49 -3.41 16.33
C SER A 400 -21.10 -3.55 14.95
N ASP A 401 -22.38 -3.90 14.94
CA ASP A 401 -23.19 -3.89 13.73
C ASP A 401 -23.48 -2.47 13.25
N LEU A 402 -23.60 -2.33 11.93
CA LEU A 402 -24.17 -1.17 11.27
C LEU A 402 -25.63 -1.45 10.89
N GLU A 403 -26.41 -0.38 10.75
CA GLU A 403 -27.84 -0.43 10.40
C GLU A 403 -28.10 -0.71 8.91
N TRP A 404 -27.06 -0.90 8.11
CA TRP A 404 -27.13 -1.13 6.66
C TRP A 404 -26.17 -2.24 6.23
N LYS A 405 -26.36 -2.74 5.02
CA LYS A 405 -25.48 -3.77 4.46
C LYS A 405 -24.21 -3.19 3.86
N GLN A 406 -23.13 -3.96 3.96
CA GLN A 406 -21.86 -3.68 3.31
C GLN A 406 -21.33 -4.91 2.58
N SER A 407 -20.40 -4.69 1.65
CA SER A 407 -19.58 -5.76 1.09
C SER A 407 -18.13 -5.32 0.97
N TYR A 408 -17.21 -6.25 1.17
CA TYR A 408 -15.78 -6.05 0.98
C TYR A 408 -15.31 -6.86 -0.24
N GLN A 409 -14.42 -6.28 -1.02
CA GLN A 409 -13.75 -6.98 -2.12
C GLN A 409 -12.24 -6.77 -2.01
N LEU A 410 -11.53 -7.86 -1.75
CA LEU A 410 -10.09 -7.89 -1.93
C LEU A 410 -9.81 -8.05 -3.43
N ILE A 411 -9.02 -7.15 -3.99
CA ILE A 411 -8.47 -7.27 -5.34
C ILE A 411 -7.15 -8.01 -5.23
N THR A 412 -6.87 -8.90 -6.16
CA THR A 412 -5.58 -9.57 -6.25
C THR A 412 -4.47 -8.53 -6.46
N GLY A 413 -3.81 -8.14 -5.36
CA GLY A 413 -2.67 -7.22 -5.31
C GLY A 413 -1.36 -7.87 -5.70
N ASN A 414 -0.29 -7.07 -5.73
CA ASN A 414 1.05 -7.64 -5.77
C ASN A 414 1.40 -8.16 -4.36
N SER A 415 2.22 -9.20 -4.29
CA SER A 415 2.77 -9.70 -3.03
C SER A 415 4.20 -9.20 -2.84
N GLU A 416 4.49 -7.96 -3.24
CA GLU A 416 5.79 -7.35 -2.92
C GLU A 416 5.75 -6.50 -1.65
N TYR A 417 4.59 -5.98 -1.26
CA TYR A 417 4.44 -5.26 0.00
C TYR A 417 3.07 -5.51 0.61
N GLY A 418 2.80 -4.83 1.73
CA GLY A 418 1.50 -4.82 2.39
C GLY A 418 1.58 -5.38 3.80
N GLY A 419 0.44 -5.40 4.49
CA GLY A 419 0.40 -5.78 5.90
C GLY A 419 0.83 -7.23 6.16
N TRP A 420 0.83 -8.08 5.12
CA TRP A 420 1.26 -9.47 5.24
C TRP A 420 2.78 -9.61 5.32
N LEU A 421 3.51 -8.65 4.75
CA LEU A 421 4.96 -8.64 4.75
C LEU A 421 5.54 -7.95 6.00
N ASP A 422 4.74 -7.14 6.70
CA ASP A 422 5.16 -6.41 7.91
C ASP A 422 5.86 -7.31 8.96
N PRO A 423 5.39 -8.54 9.27
CA PRO A 423 6.06 -9.44 10.22
C PRO A 423 7.45 -9.91 9.76
N TYR A 424 7.68 -9.99 8.44
CA TYR A 424 8.97 -10.39 7.85
C TYR A 424 9.90 -9.18 7.64
N GLY A 425 9.36 -7.97 7.76
CA GLY A 425 10.09 -6.70 7.68
C GLY A 425 10.65 -6.38 6.29
N TYR A 426 11.05 -5.12 6.11
CA TYR A 426 11.54 -4.59 4.83
C TYR A 426 13.08 -4.47 4.77
N LYS A 427 13.79 -4.86 5.84
CA LYS A 427 15.27 -4.76 5.94
C LYS A 427 15.98 -6.08 5.67
N ASN A 428 15.39 -7.20 6.08
CA ASN A 428 15.95 -8.55 5.95
C ASN A 428 14.97 -9.51 5.27
N THR A 429 14.20 -8.99 4.31
CA THR A 429 12.99 -9.62 3.78
C THR A 429 13.27 -11.04 3.25
N TYR A 430 14.31 -11.22 2.44
CA TYR A 430 14.68 -12.56 1.94
C TYR A 430 14.97 -13.54 3.07
N LEU A 431 15.74 -13.13 4.09
CA LEU A 431 16.14 -14.02 5.18
C LEU A 431 14.94 -14.40 6.07
N GLU A 432 14.04 -13.47 6.36
CA GLU A 432 12.85 -13.77 7.18
C GLU A 432 11.86 -14.65 6.41
N LEU A 433 11.67 -14.45 5.11
CA LEU A 433 10.87 -15.35 4.26
C LEU A 433 11.50 -16.75 4.15
N TRP A 434 12.83 -16.83 4.08
CA TRP A 434 13.53 -18.12 4.13
C TRP A 434 13.27 -18.87 5.44
N LYS A 435 13.27 -18.18 6.59
CA LYS A 435 12.91 -18.80 7.87
C LYS A 435 11.45 -19.27 7.87
N ALA A 436 10.52 -18.47 7.36
CA ALA A 436 9.11 -18.84 7.25
C ALA A 436 8.92 -20.11 6.41
N ILE A 437 9.62 -20.24 5.27
CA ILE A 437 9.60 -21.46 4.46
C ILE A 437 10.10 -22.67 5.27
N LYS A 438 11.16 -22.53 6.06
CA LYS A 438 11.65 -23.62 6.92
C LYS A 438 10.64 -24.01 8.00
N GLU A 439 9.89 -23.05 8.54
CA GLU A 439 8.81 -23.31 9.50
C GLU A 439 7.67 -24.07 8.84
N ILE A 440 7.24 -23.66 7.63
CA ILE A 440 6.23 -24.38 6.83
C ILE A 440 6.69 -25.82 6.53
N ILE A 441 7.95 -26.03 6.15
CA ILE A 441 8.48 -27.38 5.90
C ILE A 441 8.47 -28.24 7.17
N LYS A 442 8.72 -27.63 8.34
CA LYS A 442 8.78 -28.33 9.62
C LYS A 442 7.39 -28.71 10.13
N ASP A 443 6.40 -27.85 9.93
CA ASP A 443 5.02 -28.06 10.35
C ASP A 443 4.08 -27.59 9.23
N PRO A 444 3.82 -28.43 8.21
CA PRO A 444 3.04 -28.05 7.03
C PRO A 444 1.52 -27.98 7.32
N LYS A 445 1.14 -27.68 8.57
CA LYS A 445 -0.27 -27.56 8.98
C LYS A 445 -1.00 -26.61 8.06
N ASP A 446 -2.23 -26.99 7.78
CA ASP A 446 -3.14 -26.45 6.78
C ASP A 446 -3.06 -24.92 6.64
N LEU A 447 -2.72 -24.52 5.41
CA LEU A 447 -2.90 -23.18 4.84
C LEU A 447 -4.30 -22.63 5.07
#